data_AF-A0A1M3SZM9-F1
#
_entry.id   AF-A0A1M3SZM9-F1
#
_cell.length_a   1.000
_cell.length_b   1.000
_cell.length_c   1.000
_cell.angle_alpha   90.00
_cell.angle_beta   90.00
_cell.angle_gamma   90.00
#
_symmetry.space_group_name_H-M   'P 1'
#
loop_
_entity.id
_entity.type
_entity.pdbx_description
1 polymer ?
#
loop_
_entity_poly.entity_id
_entity_poly.type
_entity_poly.pdbx_seq_one_letter_code
_entity_poly.pdbx_strand_id
1 'polypeptide(L)'
;INFADPQRKEDLRSLEVADSPLNEFSNMLEEYHSMLNTGSSIALYRGETLFCTRLSRSLETLFTTNEPVVVDGPRITWATLVLAAGPAYDGSAKLVIGDSHVDLPEIDYQLIRSGRPWRFLSPWPGSDDCQNELGAIEKTREELSNIEQKLRR
;
A
#
# COMPACT_ATOMS: atom_id res chain seq x y z
N ILE A 1 -5.85 -4.94 -3.40
CA ILE A 1 -4.81 -4.71 -2.38
C ILE A 1 -3.85 -3.66 -2.93
N ASN A 2 -3.73 -2.53 -2.26
CA ASN A 2 -2.87 -1.43 -2.61
C ASN A 2 -1.51 -1.61 -1.94
N PHE A 3 -0.53 -2.07 -2.73
CA PHE A 3 0.85 -2.26 -2.28
C PHE A 3 1.68 -0.96 -2.31
N ALA A 4 1.12 0.12 -2.84
CA ALA A 4 1.77 1.42 -2.98
C ALA A 4 1.28 2.46 -1.95
N ASP A 5 0.48 2.00 -0.97
CA ASP A 5 -0.14 2.85 0.04
C ASP A 5 0.91 3.50 0.96
N PRO A 6 0.96 4.84 1.04
CA PRO A 6 1.88 5.55 1.92
C PRO A 6 1.51 5.50 3.41
N GLN A 7 0.29 5.08 3.79
CA GLN A 7 -0.21 5.27 5.16
C GLN A 7 0.18 4.13 6.13
N ARG A 8 1.48 3.91 6.37
CA ARG A 8 1.88 3.11 7.55
C ARG A 8 1.64 3.94 8.81
N LYS A 9 0.45 3.81 9.40
CA LYS A 9 0.12 4.47 10.67
C LYS A 9 0.50 3.63 11.89
N GLU A 10 0.33 2.31 11.84
CA GLU A 10 0.63 1.40 12.96
C GLU A 10 0.73 -0.05 12.47
N ASP A 11 1.52 -0.88 13.18
CA ASP A 11 1.62 -2.31 12.89
C ASP A 11 0.43 -3.05 13.52
N LEU A 12 -0.31 -3.82 12.71
CA LEU A 12 -1.38 -4.70 13.16
C LEU A 12 -0.83 -5.78 14.06
N ARG A 13 -1.40 -5.89 15.25
CA ARG A 13 -1.08 -6.96 16.20
C ARG A 13 -1.75 -8.24 15.76
N SER A 14 -1.13 -9.36 16.10
CA SER A 14 -1.80 -10.67 15.98
C SER A 14 -3.10 -10.66 16.79
N LEU A 15 -4.17 -11.24 16.24
CA LEU A 15 -5.44 -11.35 16.94
C LEU A 15 -5.40 -12.43 18.03
N GLU A 16 -4.37 -13.28 18.04
CA GLU A 16 -4.21 -14.41 18.96
C GLU A 16 -3.82 -14.01 20.39
N VAL A 17 -3.87 -12.73 20.76
CA VAL A 17 -3.54 -12.26 22.12
C VAL A 17 -4.52 -12.90 23.12
N ALA A 18 -4.04 -13.96 23.76
CA ALA A 18 -4.70 -14.54 24.93
C ALA A 18 -4.78 -13.45 26.00
N ASP A 19 -5.99 -13.25 26.53
CA ASP A 19 -6.28 -12.42 27.71
C ASP A 19 -6.39 -10.90 27.50
N SER A 20 -6.44 -10.40 26.25
CA SER A 20 -6.81 -8.99 26.02
C SER A 20 -8.27 -8.74 26.43
N PRO A 21 -8.58 -7.70 27.22
CA PRO A 21 -9.96 -7.33 27.51
C PRO A 21 -10.74 -7.01 26.22
N LEU A 22 -12.05 -7.27 26.23
CA LEU A 22 -12.94 -7.20 25.06
C LEU A 22 -12.90 -5.86 24.29
N ASN A 23 -12.63 -4.77 25.00
CA ASN A 23 -12.46 -3.44 24.41
C ASN A 23 -11.20 -3.35 23.53
N GLU A 24 -10.08 -3.92 23.98
CA GLU A 24 -8.84 -3.99 23.19
C GLU A 24 -9.03 -4.86 21.96
N PHE A 25 -9.73 -6.00 22.10
CA PHE A 25 -10.05 -6.86 20.96
C PHE A 25 -10.93 -6.15 19.94
N SER A 26 -11.94 -5.40 20.39
CA SER A 26 -12.81 -4.61 19.50
C SER A 26 -12.01 -3.54 18.74
N ASN A 27 -11.13 -2.82 19.43
CA ASN A 27 -10.24 -1.83 18.80
C ASN A 27 -9.34 -2.48 17.74
N MET A 28 -8.76 -3.67 18.03
CA MET A 28 -7.96 -4.40 17.04
C MET A 28 -8.79 -4.76 15.80
N LEU A 29 -10.03 -5.24 15.96
CA LEU A 29 -10.90 -5.53 14.81
C LEU A 29 -11.25 -4.27 14.01
N GLU A 30 -11.43 -3.12 14.67
CA GLU A 30 -11.65 -1.84 14.00
C GLU A 30 -10.42 -1.40 13.20
N GLU A 31 -9.21 -1.62 13.70
CA GLU A 31 -7.95 -1.37 12.97
C GLU A 31 -7.88 -2.23 11.69
N TYR A 32 -8.13 -3.54 11.80
CA TYR A 32 -8.19 -4.45 10.65
C TYR A 32 -9.25 -4.02 9.63
N HIS A 33 -10.45 -3.67 10.10
CA HIS A 33 -11.55 -3.22 9.24
C HIS A 33 -11.24 -1.90 8.52
N SER A 34 -10.65 -0.94 9.23
CA SER A 34 -10.21 0.35 8.68
C SER A 34 -9.19 0.14 7.54
N MET A 35 -8.18 -0.70 7.78
CA MET A 35 -7.16 -1.04 6.78
C MET A 35 -7.76 -1.78 5.55
N LEU A 36 -8.74 -2.66 5.75
CA LEU A 36 -9.39 -3.35 4.63
C LEU A 36 -10.22 -2.39 3.78
N ASN A 37 -10.86 -1.38 4.39
CA ASN A 37 -11.63 -0.38 3.66
C ASN A 37 -10.76 0.55 2.80
N THR A 38 -9.50 0.77 3.17
CA THR A 38 -8.52 1.47 2.33
C THR A 38 -7.90 0.56 1.26
N GLY A 39 -8.23 -0.73 1.30
CA GLY A 39 -7.69 -1.74 0.39
C GLY A 39 -6.22 -2.05 0.63
N SER A 40 -5.67 -1.73 1.80
CA SER A 40 -4.23 -1.85 2.10
C SER A 40 -3.82 -3.32 2.37
N SER A 41 -2.51 -3.56 2.46
CA SER A 41 -1.92 -4.91 2.62
C SER A 41 -1.88 -5.36 4.08
N ILE A 42 -2.44 -6.53 4.38
CA ILE A 42 -2.35 -7.13 5.71
C ILE A 42 -0.90 -7.51 6.03
N ALA A 43 -0.16 -8.08 5.08
CA ALA A 43 1.24 -8.46 5.32
C ALA A 43 2.06 -7.24 5.76
N LEU A 44 1.94 -6.13 5.00
CA LEU A 44 2.68 -4.91 5.28
C LEU A 44 2.36 -4.38 6.69
N TYR A 45 1.09 -4.35 7.07
CA TYR A 45 0.67 -3.90 8.38
C TYR A 45 1.05 -4.88 9.49
N ARG A 46 1.21 -6.17 9.21
CA ARG A 46 1.74 -7.16 10.17
C ARG A 46 3.28 -7.13 10.26
N GLY A 47 3.93 -6.13 9.67
CA GLY A 47 5.38 -5.92 9.74
C GLY A 47 6.19 -6.67 8.67
N GLU A 48 5.53 -7.33 7.72
CA GLU A 48 6.23 -8.00 6.63
C GLU A 48 6.96 -6.99 5.74
N THR A 49 8.19 -7.33 5.36
CA THR A 49 8.96 -6.49 4.44
C THR A 49 8.72 -6.91 3.00
N LEU A 50 7.75 -6.27 2.35
CA LEU A 50 7.45 -6.49 0.95
C LEU A 50 8.50 -5.85 0.03
N PHE A 51 8.82 -6.53 -1.07
CA PHE A 51 9.75 -6.07 -2.10
C PHE A 51 9.24 -4.79 -2.76
N CYS A 52 7.94 -4.72 -3.06
CA CYS A 52 7.27 -3.53 -3.58
C CYS A 52 7.52 -2.28 -2.71
N THR A 53 7.56 -2.42 -1.38
CA THR A 53 7.84 -1.31 -0.45
C THR A 53 9.27 -0.78 -0.62
N ARG A 54 10.24 -1.68 -0.83
CA ARG A 54 11.63 -1.29 -1.09
C ARG A 54 11.75 -0.60 -2.45
N LEU A 55 11.11 -1.15 -3.48
CA LEU A 55 11.08 -0.54 -4.81
C LEU A 55 10.45 0.84 -4.80
N SER A 56 9.33 1.03 -4.10
CA SER A 56 8.69 2.34 -3.96
C SER A 56 9.67 3.36 -3.40
N ARG A 57 10.40 3.02 -2.33
CA ARG A 57 11.42 3.91 -1.74
C ARG A 57 12.58 4.20 -2.69
N SER A 58 13.04 3.21 -3.45
CA SER A 58 14.06 3.44 -4.48
C SER A 58 13.57 4.33 -5.62
N LEU A 59 12.26 4.33 -5.89
CA LEU A 59 11.65 5.17 -6.91
C LEU A 59 11.65 6.65 -6.49
N GLU A 60 11.45 6.94 -5.20
CA GLU A 60 11.45 8.30 -4.64
C GLU A 60 12.76 9.05 -4.93
N THR A 61 13.88 8.35 -5.06
CA THR A 61 15.19 8.97 -5.35
C THR A 61 15.42 9.29 -6.83
N LEU A 62 14.53 8.84 -7.72
CA LEU A 62 14.64 9.09 -9.16
C LEU A 62 14.04 10.43 -9.58
N PHE A 63 13.13 10.99 -8.77
CA PHE A 63 12.39 12.21 -9.06
C PHE A 63 13.00 13.42 -8.34
N THR A 64 12.59 14.62 -8.74
CA THR A 64 13.10 15.87 -8.13
C THR A 64 12.64 16.07 -6.68
N THR A 65 11.54 15.43 -6.28
CA THR A 65 11.00 15.42 -4.92
C THR A 65 10.78 13.98 -4.45
N ASN A 66 10.81 13.77 -3.13
CA ASN A 66 10.58 12.42 -2.57
C ASN A 66 9.11 11.97 -2.70
N GLU A 67 8.17 12.91 -2.84
CA GLU A 67 6.75 12.64 -3.08
C GLU A 67 6.24 13.54 -4.22
N PRO A 68 5.29 13.08 -5.06
CA PRO A 68 4.61 13.92 -6.04
C PRO A 68 3.96 15.15 -5.40
N VAL A 69 4.02 16.29 -6.08
CA VAL A 69 3.33 17.51 -5.64
C VAL A 69 1.84 17.41 -5.98
N VAL A 70 1.05 17.06 -4.96
CA VAL A 70 -0.42 17.04 -5.05
C VAL A 70 -0.95 18.45 -4.80
N VAL A 71 -1.66 19.00 -5.77
CA VAL A 71 -2.27 20.35 -5.70
C VAL A 71 -3.68 20.31 -5.09
N ASP A 72 -4.39 19.18 -5.23
CA ASP A 72 -5.71 18.95 -4.63
C ASP A 72 -5.94 17.45 -4.41
N GLY A 73 -6.69 17.08 -3.36
CA GLY A 73 -6.95 15.69 -2.98
C GLY A 73 -5.89 15.03 -2.09
N PRO A 74 -5.96 13.70 -1.90
CA PRO A 74 -5.08 12.99 -0.98
C PRO A 74 -3.64 12.85 -1.52
N ARG A 75 -2.67 12.70 -0.61
CA ARG A 75 -1.28 12.42 -0.98
C ARG A 75 -1.14 11.05 -1.65
N ILE A 76 -0.26 10.95 -2.63
CA ILE A 76 0.08 9.70 -3.32
C ILE A 76 1.59 9.50 -3.38
N THR A 77 2.03 8.27 -3.61
CA THR A 77 3.45 7.93 -3.83
C THR A 77 3.82 8.04 -5.30
N TRP A 78 5.13 8.17 -5.59
CA TRP A 78 5.63 8.05 -6.96
C TRP A 78 5.30 6.69 -7.59
N ALA A 79 5.29 5.61 -6.80
CA ALA A 79 4.90 4.28 -7.28
C ALA A 79 3.45 4.27 -7.78
N THR A 80 2.52 4.84 -7.01
CA THR A 80 1.11 4.99 -7.42
C THR A 80 1.00 5.77 -8.73
N LEU A 81 1.72 6.89 -8.83
CA LEU A 81 1.71 7.72 -10.04
C LEU A 81 2.27 7.01 -11.26
N VAL A 82 3.43 6.38 -11.13
CA VAL A 82 4.09 5.67 -12.24
C VAL A 82 3.23 4.51 -12.73
N LEU A 83 2.63 3.73 -11.82
CA LEU A 83 1.75 2.62 -12.19
C LEU A 83 0.51 3.11 -12.94
N ALA A 84 -0.08 4.24 -12.51
CA ALA A 84 -1.22 4.86 -13.19
C ALA A 84 -0.85 5.42 -14.58
N ALA A 85 0.33 6.02 -14.71
CA ALA A 85 0.81 6.59 -15.97
C ALA A 85 1.11 5.53 -17.03
N GLY A 86 1.46 4.30 -16.61
CA GLY A 86 1.71 3.18 -17.50
C GLY A 86 3.06 3.25 -18.25
N PRO A 87 3.29 2.33 -19.20
CA PRO A 87 4.57 2.21 -19.91
C PRO A 87 4.84 3.34 -20.92
N ALA A 88 3.81 4.08 -21.34
CA ALA A 88 3.90 5.08 -22.40
C ALA A 88 2.93 6.23 -22.14
N TYR A 89 3.21 7.04 -21.12
CA TYR A 89 2.36 8.18 -20.78
C TYR A 89 2.45 9.28 -21.85
N ASP A 90 1.32 9.61 -22.46
CA ASP A 90 1.18 10.65 -23.48
C ASP A 90 0.24 11.81 -23.05
N GLY A 91 -0.25 11.76 -21.82
CA GLY A 91 -1.15 12.75 -21.24
C GLY A 91 -0.45 14.04 -20.79
N SER A 92 -1.23 14.90 -20.15
CA SER A 92 -0.79 16.21 -19.62
C SER A 92 0.19 16.07 -18.44
N ALA A 93 1.02 17.09 -18.21
CA ALA A 93 1.81 17.24 -16.97
C ALA A 93 0.94 17.45 -15.72
N LYS A 94 -0.34 17.77 -15.91
CA LYS A 94 -1.36 17.79 -14.85
C LYS A 94 -2.14 16.48 -14.88
N LEU A 95 -1.89 15.62 -13.88
CA LEU A 95 -2.45 14.28 -13.78
C LEU A 95 -3.59 14.26 -12.76
N VAL A 96 -4.57 13.39 -13.02
CA VAL A 96 -5.62 13.05 -12.06
C VAL A 96 -5.54 11.55 -11.80
N ILE A 97 -5.28 11.16 -10.55
CA ILE A 97 -5.15 9.77 -10.12
C ILE A 97 -6.10 9.55 -8.95
N GLY A 98 -7.22 8.87 -9.20
CA GLY A 98 -8.33 8.85 -8.25
C GLY A 98 -8.80 10.28 -7.98
N ASP A 99 -8.83 10.65 -6.70
CA ASP A 99 -9.21 12.01 -6.26
C ASP A 99 -8.00 12.98 -6.18
N SER A 100 -6.79 12.51 -6.48
CA SER A 100 -5.56 13.30 -6.39
C SER A 100 -5.23 14.01 -7.69
N HIS A 101 -5.06 15.32 -7.62
CA HIS A 101 -4.61 16.18 -8.70
C HIS A 101 -3.14 16.50 -8.52
N VAL A 102 -2.31 16.19 -9.50
CA VAL A 102 -0.85 16.31 -9.43
C VAL A 102 -0.37 17.25 -10.51
N ASP A 103 0.54 18.16 -10.16
CA ASP A 103 1.25 18.99 -11.13
C ASP A 103 2.72 18.56 -11.16
N LEU A 104 3.15 18.03 -12.31
CA LEU A 104 4.51 17.53 -12.47
C LEU A 104 5.46 18.64 -12.95
N PRO A 105 6.61 18.84 -12.27
CA PRO A 105 7.71 19.60 -12.84
C PRO A 105 8.13 18.99 -14.18
N GLU A 106 8.56 19.83 -15.13
CA GLU A 106 8.92 19.40 -16.49
C GLU A 106 9.92 18.22 -16.50
N ILE A 107 10.91 18.24 -15.60
CA ILE A 107 11.91 17.17 -15.49
C ILE A 107 11.26 15.83 -15.13
N ASP A 108 10.39 15.81 -14.12
CA ASP A 108 9.71 14.60 -13.67
C ASP A 108 8.69 14.13 -14.71
N TYR A 109 7.97 15.06 -15.33
CA TYR A 109 7.05 14.76 -16.43
C TYR A 109 7.76 14.05 -17.59
N GLN A 110 8.92 14.55 -18.03
CA GLN A 110 9.70 13.89 -19.09
C GLN A 110 10.19 12.49 -18.67
N LEU A 111 10.56 12.31 -17.39
CA LEU A 111 10.93 11.00 -16.87
C LEU A 111 9.74 10.03 -16.91
N ILE A 112 8.54 10.46 -16.51
CA ILE A 112 7.30 9.67 -16.60
C ILE A 112 7.01 9.29 -18.06
N ARG A 113 7.03 10.25 -18.98
CA ARG A 113 6.79 10.01 -20.41
C ARG A 113 7.76 9.03 -21.05
N SER A 114 8.98 8.94 -20.52
CA SER A 114 9.98 7.99 -21.02
C SER A 114 9.60 6.52 -20.78
N GLY A 115 8.63 6.25 -19.90
CA GLY A 115 8.21 4.90 -19.52
C GLY A 115 9.25 4.12 -18.69
N ARG A 116 10.44 4.68 -18.45
CA ARG A 116 11.53 4.02 -17.72
C ARG A 116 11.14 3.69 -16.28
N PRO A 117 10.53 4.58 -15.49
CA PRO A 117 10.10 4.25 -14.13
C PRO A 117 9.14 3.07 -14.10
N TRP A 118 8.19 3.00 -15.04
CA TRP A 118 7.21 1.93 -15.10
C TRP A 118 7.86 0.56 -15.32
N ARG A 119 8.91 0.49 -16.15
CA ARG A 119 9.66 -0.75 -16.38
C ARG A 119 10.38 -1.29 -15.15
N PHE A 120 10.72 -0.43 -14.18
CA PHE A 120 11.29 -0.88 -12.90
C PHE A 120 10.23 -1.44 -11.96
N LEU A 121 8.97 -1.02 -12.11
CA LEU A 121 7.87 -1.50 -11.28
C LEU A 121 7.20 -2.75 -11.86
N SER A 122 7.17 -2.93 -13.18
CA SER A 122 6.45 -4.03 -13.81
C SER A 122 7.26 -5.35 -13.81
N PRO A 123 6.68 -6.49 -13.36
CA PRO A 123 5.30 -6.65 -12.88
C PRO A 123 5.11 -6.15 -11.44
N TRP A 124 3.96 -5.50 -11.18
CA TRP A 124 3.58 -5.00 -9.85
C TRP A 124 2.23 -5.56 -9.40
N PRO A 125 2.10 -6.03 -8.14
CA PRO A 125 3.20 -6.40 -7.24
C PRO A 125 3.96 -7.64 -7.74
N GLY A 126 5.11 -7.95 -7.12
CA GLY A 126 5.84 -9.19 -7.41
C GLY A 126 5.11 -10.45 -6.90
N SER A 127 5.47 -11.63 -7.41
CA SER A 127 4.88 -12.91 -6.95
C SER A 127 5.07 -13.15 -5.46
N ASP A 128 6.24 -12.80 -4.93
CA ASP A 128 6.61 -13.02 -3.55
C ASP A 128 5.79 -12.11 -2.63
N ASP A 129 5.53 -10.87 -3.06
CA ASP A 129 4.66 -9.94 -2.34
C ASP A 129 3.23 -10.47 -2.26
N CYS A 130 2.71 -11.04 -3.36
CA CYS A 130 1.41 -11.71 -3.37
C CYS A 130 1.37 -12.93 -2.44
N GLN A 131 2.43 -13.74 -2.39
CA GLN A 131 2.51 -14.91 -1.52
C GLN A 131 2.55 -14.50 -0.04
N ASN A 132 3.33 -13.48 0.31
CA ASN A 132 3.38 -12.96 1.67
C ASN A 132 2.03 -12.40 2.10
N GLU A 133 1.33 -11.69 1.22
CA GLU A 133 -0.02 -11.20 1.49
C GLU A 133 -1.04 -12.33 1.69
N LEU A 134 -1.01 -13.36 0.84
CA LEU A 134 -1.86 -14.54 1.00
C LEU A 134 -1.59 -15.24 2.34
N GLY A 135 -0.33 -15.45 2.71
CA GLY A 135 0.03 -16.07 3.99
C GLY A 135 -0.44 -15.24 5.19
N ALA A 136 -0.34 -13.91 5.12
CA ALA A 136 -0.82 -13.02 6.17
C ALA A 136 -2.35 -13.04 6.31
N ILE A 137 -3.09 -13.14 5.19
CA ILE A 137 -4.55 -13.30 5.17
C ILE A 137 -4.94 -14.64 5.80
N GLU A 138 -4.31 -15.74 5.39
CA GLU A 138 -4.60 -17.08 5.90
C GLU A 138 -4.38 -17.16 7.41
N LYS A 139 -3.24 -16.65 7.89
CA LYS A 139 -2.94 -16.55 9.31
C LYS A 139 -4.00 -15.74 10.08
N THR A 140 -4.38 -14.56 9.56
CA THR A 140 -5.40 -13.72 10.19
C THR A 140 -6.76 -14.44 10.28
N ARG A 141 -7.12 -15.20 9.24
CA ARG A 141 -8.35 -16.01 9.23
C ARG A 141 -8.31 -17.14 10.26
N GLU A 142 -7.17 -17.80 10.43
CA GLU A 142 -6.98 -18.84 11.45
C GLU A 142 -7.12 -18.25 12.87
N GLU A 143 -6.49 -17.11 13.13
CA GLU A 143 -6.59 -16.41 14.43
C GLU A 143 -8.07 -16.06 14.76
N LEU A 144 -8.82 -15.53 13.79
CA LEU A 144 -10.25 -15.24 13.95
C LEU A 144 -11.08 -16.50 14.26
N SER A 145 -10.84 -17.59 13.54
CA SER A 145 -11.52 -18.87 13.78
C SER A 145 -11.22 -19.41 15.18
N ASN A 146 -9.98 -19.31 15.64
CA ASN A 146 -9.58 -19.74 16.98
C ASN A 146 -10.31 -18.94 18.07
N ILE A 147 -10.47 -17.64 17.88
CA ILE A 147 -11.19 -16.76 18.82
C ILE A 147 -12.68 -17.07 18.82
N GLU A 148 -13.30 -17.25 17.66
CA GLU A 148 -14.70 -17.64 17.54
C GLU A 148 -14.99 -18.94 18.30
N GLN A 149 -14.10 -19.93 18.19
CA GLN A 149 -14.20 -21.18 18.95
C GLN A 149 -14.07 -20.97 20.46
N LYS A 150 -13.17 -20.07 20.92
CA LYS A 150 -13.02 -19.72 22.34
C LYS A 150 -14.27 -19.05 22.90
N LEU A 151 -14.91 -18.16 22.14
CA LEU A 151 -16.13 -17.45 22.56
C LEU A 151 -17.37 -18.36 22.63
N ARG A 152 -17.36 -19.49 21.92
CA ARG A 152 -18.46 -20.48 21.92
C ARG A 152 -18.37 -21.51 23.05
N ARG A 153 -17.27 -21.54 23.81
CA ARG A 153 -17.05 -22.46 24.94
C ARG A 153 -17.42 -21.77 26.25
#